data_AF-A0A7S2U3N7-F1
#
_entry.id   AF-A0A7S2U3N7-F1
#
_cell.length_a   1.000
_cell.length_b   1.000
_cell.length_c   1.000
_cell.angle_alpha   90.00
_cell.angle_beta   90.00
_cell.angle_gamma   90.00
#
_symmetry.space_group_name_H-M   'P 1'
#
loop_
_entity.id
_entity.type
_entity.pdbx_description
1 polymer ?
#
loop_
_entity_poly.entity_id
_entity_poly.type
_entity_poly.pdbx_seq_one_letter_code
_entity_poly.pdbx_strand_id
1 'polypeptide(L)'
;FALLEIEWGNRSQVRKSNRFSVQIWVKAKILASNFRGGGGSKKFGAAAAVRDMVHSISFSKHDSFKASRSWDRLNFDHRGECRVGYTGWGGFLTSIRVAFAPGTRGLAAPPATQVLELPHFIVLHANGEQSTKTLQTLVTFPPKE
;
A
#
# COMPACT_ATOMS: atom_id res chain seq x y z
N PHE A 1 -18.25 -2.28 -9.04
CA PHE A 1 -16.83 -2.69 -8.92
C PHE A 1 -15.93 -1.56 -9.42
N ALA A 2 -14.67 -1.55 -9.01
CA ALA A 2 -13.62 -0.67 -9.52
C ALA A 2 -12.35 -1.48 -9.81
N LEU A 3 -11.58 -1.09 -10.81
CA LEU A 3 -10.24 -1.60 -11.06
C LEU A 3 -9.26 -0.71 -10.29
N LEU A 4 -8.61 -1.28 -9.28
CA LEU A 4 -7.62 -0.61 -8.45
C LEU A 4 -6.23 -1.08 -8.86
N GLU A 5 -5.33 -0.15 -9.14
CA GLU A 5 -3.91 -0.41 -9.25
C GLU A 5 -3.23 -0.04 -7.94
N ILE A 6 -2.50 -0.98 -7.37
CA ILE A 6 -1.66 -0.81 -6.20
C ILE A 6 -0.21 -0.92 -6.65
N GLU A 7 0.55 0.11 -6.39
CA GLU A 7 1.98 0.19 -6.68
C GLU A 7 2.71 0.28 -5.34
N TRP A 8 3.77 -0.49 -5.16
CA TRP A 8 4.58 -0.43 -3.96
C TRP A 8 6.04 -0.64 -4.28
N GLY A 9 6.89 -0.17 -3.38
CA GLY A 9 8.31 -0.20 -3.62
C GLY A 9 9.12 0.24 -2.44
N ASN A 10 10.44 0.21 -2.60
CA ASN A 10 11.33 0.86 -1.67
C ASN A 10 12.43 1.63 -2.40
N ARG A 11 12.83 2.73 -1.78
CA ARG A 11 14.04 3.47 -2.12
C ARG A 11 15.01 3.38 -0.95
N SER A 12 16.29 3.27 -1.22
CA SER A 12 17.32 3.32 -0.18
C SER A 12 18.44 4.27 -0.52
N GLN A 13 19.09 4.82 0.49
CA GLN A 13 20.28 5.65 0.32
C GLN A 13 21.29 5.32 1.42
N VAL A 14 22.57 5.24 1.05
CA VAL A 14 23.67 5.12 2.02
C VAL A 14 23.75 6.39 2.87
N ARG A 15 23.80 6.20 4.18
CA ARG A 15 24.16 7.22 5.16
C ARG A 15 25.59 7.00 5.64
N LYS A 16 26.09 7.95 6.44
CA LYS A 16 27.37 7.82 7.14
C LYS A 16 27.44 6.47 7.87
N SER A 17 28.63 5.88 7.87
CA SER A 17 28.92 4.60 8.52
C SER A 17 28.33 3.36 7.84
N ASN A 18 28.06 3.34 6.53
CA ASN A 18 27.48 2.19 5.79
C ASN A 18 26.05 1.76 6.21
N ARG A 19 25.37 2.61 6.98
CA ARG A 19 23.96 2.42 7.32
C ARG A 19 23.09 2.90 6.18
N PHE A 20 21.99 2.20 5.89
CA PHE A 20 21.02 2.61 4.88
C PHE A 20 19.84 3.33 5.52
N SER A 21 19.40 4.42 4.88
CA SER A 21 18.05 4.95 5.04
C SER A 21 17.17 4.28 4.01
N VAL A 22 16.08 3.66 4.44
CA VAL A 22 15.12 3.00 3.54
C VAL A 22 13.78 3.69 3.70
N GLN A 23 13.13 4.01 2.59
CA GLN A 23 11.74 4.43 2.56
C GLN A 23 10.96 3.39 1.76
N ILE A 24 9.97 2.77 2.39
CA ILE A 24 9.00 1.91 1.72
C ILE A 24 7.76 2.75 1.48
N TRP A 25 7.14 2.56 0.33
CA TRP A 25 5.95 3.29 -0.07
C TRP A 25 4.93 2.36 -0.71
N VAL A 26 3.67 2.74 -0.57
CA VAL A 26 2.51 2.13 -1.23
C VAL A 26 1.67 3.25 -1.77
N LYS A 27 1.24 3.12 -3.02
CA LYS A 27 0.36 4.04 -3.71
C LYS A 27 -0.78 3.25 -4.33
N ALA A 28 -1.99 3.79 -4.27
CA ALA A 28 -3.12 3.17 -4.94
C ALA A 28 -3.88 4.19 -5.79
N LYS A 29 -4.37 3.75 -6.95
CA LYS A 29 -5.18 4.56 -7.86
C LYS A 29 -6.27 3.73 -8.51
N ILE A 30 -7.41 4.36 -8.78
CA ILE A 30 -8.51 3.74 -9.51
C ILE A 30 -8.24 3.96 -11.00
N LEU A 31 -8.12 2.86 -11.75
CA LEU A 31 -7.93 2.88 -13.20
C LEU A 31 -9.27 2.99 -13.95
N ALA A 32 -10.30 2.31 -13.44
CA ALA A 32 -11.64 2.31 -14.00
C ALA A 32 -12.66 2.04 -12.90
N SER A 33 -13.87 2.56 -13.04
CA SER A 33 -14.93 2.34 -12.05
C SER A 33 -16.31 2.44 -12.67
N ASN A 34 -17.21 1.55 -12.28
CA ASN A 34 -18.63 1.64 -12.62
C ASN A 34 -19.43 2.39 -11.55
N PHE A 35 -18.86 3.46 -10.98
CA PHE A 35 -19.60 4.32 -10.04
C PHE A 35 -20.76 4.99 -10.80
N ARG A 36 -22.00 4.49 -10.64
CA ARG A 36 -23.19 5.27 -10.97
C ARG A 36 -23.38 6.29 -9.84
N GLY A 37 -22.88 7.50 -10.06
CA GLY A 37 -23.20 8.63 -9.19
C GLY A 37 -24.68 8.99 -9.34
N GLY A 38 -25.48 8.73 -8.32
CA GLY A 38 -26.77 9.40 -8.17
C GLY A 38 -26.51 10.87 -7.86
N GLY A 39 -26.97 11.77 -8.72
CA GLY A 39 -27.14 13.20 -8.47
C GLY A 39 -25.93 13.97 -7.92
N GLY A 40 -25.17 14.60 -8.82
CA GLY A 40 -24.17 15.61 -8.46
C GLY A 40 -22.75 15.18 -8.79
N SER A 41 -22.24 15.73 -9.89
CA SER A 41 -20.87 15.64 -10.38
C SER A 41 -19.87 16.32 -9.42
N LYS A 42 -19.75 15.84 -8.18
CA LYS A 42 -18.52 16.06 -7.41
C LYS A 42 -17.52 15.03 -7.93
N LYS A 43 -16.55 15.51 -8.71
CA LYS A 43 -15.30 14.79 -8.96
C LYS A 43 -14.66 14.53 -7.59
N PHE A 44 -15.06 13.46 -6.91
CA PHE A 44 -14.28 12.97 -5.78
C PHE A 44 -12.88 12.70 -6.34
N GLY A 45 -11.89 13.45 -5.87
CA GLY A 45 -10.51 13.25 -6.33
C GLY A 45 -10.16 11.77 -6.14
N ALA A 46 -9.53 11.15 -7.13
CA ALA A 46 -9.30 9.69 -7.16
C ALA A 46 -8.68 9.16 -5.84
N ALA A 47 -7.87 9.98 -5.15
CA ALA A 47 -7.31 9.68 -3.84
C ALA A 47 -8.34 9.55 -2.70
N ALA A 48 -9.41 10.36 -2.69
CA ALA A 48 -10.48 10.25 -1.70
C ALA A 48 -11.24 8.94 -1.86
N ALA A 49 -11.59 8.58 -3.10
CA ALA A 49 -12.24 7.31 -3.41
C ALA A 49 -11.36 6.09 -3.05
N VAL A 50 -10.04 6.20 -3.23
CA VAL A 50 -9.08 5.17 -2.76
C VAL A 50 -9.06 5.04 -1.25
N ARG A 51 -9.14 6.16 -0.50
CA ARG A 51 -9.21 6.15 0.96
C ARG A 51 -10.52 5.56 1.50
N ASP A 52 -11.62 5.74 0.77
CA ASP A 52 -12.89 5.09 1.11
C ASP A 52 -12.86 3.58 0.85
N MET A 53 -12.00 3.12 -0.08
CA MET A 53 -11.81 1.70 -0.40
C MET A 53 -10.81 0.99 0.51
N VAL A 54 -9.73 1.67 0.90
CA VAL A 54 -8.61 1.09 1.64
C VAL A 54 -8.55 1.73 3.01
N HIS A 55 -8.83 0.92 4.02
CA HIS A 55 -8.94 1.36 5.40
C HIS A 55 -7.57 1.52 6.07
N SER A 56 -6.61 0.63 5.78
CA SER A 56 -5.27 0.75 6.36
C SER A 56 -4.22 -0.03 5.58
N ILE A 57 -2.99 0.46 5.65
CA ILE A 57 -1.79 -0.22 5.17
C ILE A 57 -0.97 -0.64 6.38
N SER A 58 -0.48 -1.88 6.40
CA SER A 58 0.45 -2.34 7.45
C SER A 58 1.72 -2.93 6.85
N PHE A 59 2.86 -2.64 7.46
CA PHE A 59 4.18 -3.14 7.05
C PHE A 59 4.75 -4.05 8.13
N SER A 60 5.14 -5.28 7.79
CA SER A 60 5.77 -6.17 8.75
C SER A 60 7.21 -5.75 9.00
N LYS A 61 7.63 -5.78 10.26
CA LYS A 61 9.03 -5.58 10.64
C LYS A 61 9.76 -6.91 10.65
N HIS A 62 11.06 -6.86 10.37
CA HIS A 62 11.95 -7.97 10.66
C HIS A 62 12.16 -8.13 12.17
N ASP A 63 12.43 -9.34 12.65
CA ASP A 63 12.55 -9.64 14.08
C ASP A 63 13.71 -8.90 14.76
N SER A 64 14.67 -8.41 13.98
CA SER A 64 15.78 -7.59 14.48
C SER A 64 15.38 -6.18 14.92
N PHE A 65 14.18 -5.72 14.59
CA PHE A 65 13.65 -4.46 15.09
C PHE A 65 13.16 -4.64 16.53
N LYS A 66 13.76 -3.92 17.49
CA LYS A 66 13.43 -3.96 18.92
C LYS A 66 12.04 -3.40 19.30
N ALA A 67 11.10 -3.32 18.36
CA ALA A 67 9.78 -2.72 18.57
C ALA A 67 8.82 -3.71 19.24
N SER A 68 7.97 -3.22 20.16
CA SER A 68 6.91 -4.00 20.80
C SER A 68 5.78 -4.43 19.85
N ARG A 69 5.76 -3.92 18.62
CA ARG A 69 4.78 -4.25 17.57
C ARG A 69 5.50 -4.73 16.32
N SER A 70 5.09 -5.88 15.81
CA SER A 70 5.59 -6.49 14.57
C SER A 70 5.12 -5.80 13.29
N TRP A 71 4.20 -4.83 13.40
CA TRP A 71 3.64 -4.11 12.25
C TRP A 71 3.60 -2.59 12.48
N ASP A 72 3.97 -1.82 11.46
CA ASP A 72 3.63 -0.40 11.38
C ASP A 72 2.34 -0.24 10.59
N ARG A 73 1.32 0.39 11.20
CA ARG A 73 0.03 0.64 10.55
C ARG A 73 -0.11 2.12 10.22
N LEU A 74 -0.47 2.40 8.98
CA LEU A 74 -0.56 3.73 8.40
C LEU A 74 -1.81 3.84 7.52
N ASN A 75 -2.21 5.08 7.24
CA ASN A 75 -3.30 5.41 6.32
C ASN A 75 -2.72 6.12 5.10
N PHE A 76 -3.43 6.06 3.96
CA PHE A 76 -3.10 6.88 2.80
C PHE A 76 -3.23 8.37 3.13
N ASP A 77 -2.30 9.15 2.61
CA ASP A 77 -2.34 10.60 2.63
C ASP A 77 -3.37 11.15 1.61
N HIS A 78 -3.45 12.48 1.49
CA HIS A 78 -4.35 13.16 0.55
C HIS A 78 -4.05 12.85 -0.93
N ARG A 79 -2.91 12.23 -1.25
CA ARG A 79 -2.48 11.84 -2.59
C ARG A 79 -2.75 10.37 -2.90
N GLY A 80 -3.26 9.60 -1.92
CA GLY A 80 -3.45 8.16 -2.07
C GLY A 80 -2.13 7.38 -1.90
N GLU A 81 -1.18 7.95 -1.16
CA GLU A 81 0.12 7.37 -0.92
C GLU A 81 0.41 7.21 0.57
N CYS A 82 1.12 6.15 0.94
CA CYS A 82 1.52 5.85 2.30
C CYS A 82 3.01 5.50 2.30
N ARG A 83 3.77 6.05 3.25
CA ARG A 83 5.21 5.84 3.36
C ARG A 83 5.64 5.53 4.78
N VAL A 84 6.59 4.60 4.91
CA VAL A 84 7.27 4.30 6.18
C VAL A 84 8.78 4.36 5.99
N GLY A 85 9.48 4.86 7.00
CA GLY A 85 10.93 5.01 6.99
C GLY A 85 11.60 4.05 7.97
N TYR A 86 12.63 3.36 7.50
CA TYR A 86 13.49 2.51 8.32
C TYR A 86 14.96 2.91 8.15
N THR A 87 15.78 2.51 9.12
CA THR A 87 17.22 2.63 9.01
C THR A 87 17.86 1.31 9.45
N GLY A 88 18.81 0.81 8.68
CA GLY A 88 19.35 -0.53 8.90
C GLY A 88 20.60 -0.81 8.09
N TRP A 89 21.05 -2.06 8.15
CA TRP A 89 22.32 -2.51 7.59
C TRP A 89 22.17 -3.53 6.47
N GLY A 90 21.01 -4.17 6.35
CA GLY A 90 20.73 -5.22 5.39
C GLY A 90 19.31 -5.15 4.84
N GLY A 91 19.13 -5.72 3.65
CA GLY A 91 17.81 -5.99 3.08
C GLY A 91 17.10 -7.09 3.86
N PHE A 92 15.78 -7.11 3.80
CA PHE A 92 14.96 -8.15 4.44
C PHE A 92 13.64 -8.33 3.71
N LEU A 93 13.03 -9.50 3.90
CA LEU A 93 11.68 -9.77 3.43
C LEU A 93 10.67 -9.12 4.38
N THR A 94 9.74 -8.35 3.83
CA THR A 94 8.60 -7.76 4.53
C THR A 94 7.30 -8.12 3.81
N SER A 95 6.20 -8.14 4.55
CA SER A 95 4.86 -8.27 4.02
C SER A 95 4.13 -6.94 4.18
N ILE A 96 3.51 -6.48 3.10
CA ILE A 96 2.66 -5.28 3.10
C ILE A 96 1.21 -5.75 3.06
N ARG A 97 0.44 -5.41 4.09
CA ARG A 97 -1.00 -5.70 4.17
C ARG A 97 -1.81 -4.49 3.76
N VAL A 98 -2.62 -4.63 2.72
CA VAL A 98 -3.62 -3.66 2.29
C VAL A 98 -4.98 -4.15 2.78
N ALA A 99 -5.52 -3.50 3.81
CA ALA A 99 -6.85 -3.82 4.34
C ALA A 99 -7.90 -2.94 3.68
N PHE A 100 -8.88 -3.54 3.03
CA PHE A 100 -10.02 -2.85 2.44
C PHE A 100 -11.01 -2.40 3.52
N ALA A 101 -11.77 -1.35 3.21
CA ALA A 101 -12.85 -0.87 4.07
C ALA A 101 -13.92 -1.95 4.26
N PRO A 102 -14.66 -1.93 5.39
CA PRO A 102 -15.76 -2.86 5.62
C PRO A 102 -16.71 -2.94 4.41
N GLY A 103 -17.06 -4.16 4.02
CA GLY A 103 -17.92 -4.42 2.86
C GLY A 103 -17.22 -4.34 1.49
N THR A 104 -16.01 -3.78 1.43
CA THR A 104 -15.18 -3.76 0.21
C THR A 104 -14.28 -4.99 0.17
N ARG A 105 -14.18 -5.64 -1.00
CA ARG A 105 -13.34 -6.85 -1.16
C ARG A 105 -12.50 -6.76 -2.43
N GLY A 106 -11.22 -7.15 -2.33
CA GLY A 106 -10.34 -7.31 -3.47
C GLY A 106 -10.46 -8.72 -4.07
N LEU A 107 -10.42 -8.82 -5.38
CA LEU A 107 -10.48 -10.07 -6.15
C LEU A 107 -9.12 -10.47 -6.74
N ALA A 108 -8.01 -9.97 -6.17
CA ALA A 108 -6.66 -10.30 -6.65
C ALA A 108 -6.36 -11.81 -6.60
N ALA A 109 -7.03 -12.54 -5.71
CA ALA A 109 -7.01 -13.99 -5.63
C ALA A 109 -8.37 -14.49 -5.12
N PRO A 110 -8.93 -15.60 -5.65
CA PRO A 110 -10.06 -16.28 -5.01
C PRO A 110 -9.60 -16.90 -3.67
N PRO A 111 -10.40 -16.84 -2.59
CA PRO A 111 -11.66 -16.12 -2.44
C PRO A 111 -11.45 -14.61 -2.22
N ALA A 112 -12.45 -13.79 -2.57
CA ALA A 112 -12.42 -12.33 -2.37
C ALA A 112 -12.03 -11.98 -0.92
N THR A 113 -10.90 -11.28 -0.75
CA THR A 113 -10.35 -11.00 0.58
C THR A 113 -10.58 -9.55 1.01
N GLN A 114 -10.71 -9.34 2.32
CA GLN A 114 -10.69 -8.01 2.93
C GLN A 114 -9.25 -7.51 3.18
N VAL A 115 -8.27 -8.41 3.14
CA VAL A 115 -6.85 -8.08 3.31
C VAL A 115 -6.07 -8.71 2.16
N LEU A 116 -5.26 -7.89 1.51
CA LEU A 116 -4.34 -8.31 0.48
C LEU A 116 -2.91 -8.24 1.02
N GLU A 117 -2.21 -9.35 0.98
CA GLU A 117 -0.79 -9.44 1.35
C GLU A 117 0.09 -9.33 0.12
N LEU A 118 1.02 -8.38 0.15
CA LEU A 118 1.96 -8.09 -0.92
C LEU A 118 3.38 -8.39 -0.41
N PRO A 119 4.01 -9.48 -0.88
CA PRO A 119 5.37 -9.81 -0.48
C PRO A 119 6.36 -8.83 -1.11
N HIS A 120 7.23 -8.27 -0.27
CA HIS A 120 8.22 -7.29 -0.69
C HIS A 120 9.60 -7.59 -0.11
N PHE A 121 10.61 -7.66 -0.95
CA PHE A 121 11.99 -7.77 -0.50
C PHE A 121 12.62 -6.38 -0.58
N ILE A 122 13.14 -5.90 0.55
CA ILE A 122 13.80 -4.60 0.61
C ILE A 122 15.19 -4.74 0.01
N VAL A 123 15.35 -4.20 -1.20
CA VAL A 123 16.63 -4.13 -1.88
C VAL A 123 17.36 -2.86 -1.47
N LEU A 124 18.64 -2.98 -1.10
CA LEU A 124 19.47 -1.86 -0.73
C LEU A 124 20.34 -1.42 -1.91
N HIS A 125 19.91 -0.35 -2.57
CA HIS A 125 20.66 0.35 -3.60
C HIS A 125 21.50 1.47 -2.97
N ALA A 126 22.78 1.52 -3.30
CA ALA A 126 23.69 2.53 -2.77
C ALA A 126 23.44 3.92 -3.38
N ASN A 127 22.95 3.96 -4.62
CA ASN A 127 22.81 5.16 -5.46
C ASN A 127 21.43 5.82 -5.38
N GLY A 128 20.50 5.35 -4.54
CA GLY A 128 19.17 5.94 -4.47
C GLY A 128 18.14 5.36 -5.44
N GLU A 129 18.46 4.28 -6.16
CA GLU A 129 17.51 3.57 -7.03
C GLU A 129 16.27 3.09 -6.26
N GLN A 130 15.18 2.96 -7.00
CA GLN A 130 13.90 2.50 -6.50
C GLN A 130 13.58 1.12 -7.07
N SER A 131 13.15 0.21 -6.20
CA SER A 131 12.46 -0.99 -6.63
C SER A 131 10.96 -0.71 -6.62
N THR A 132 10.26 -1.13 -7.68
CA THR A 132 8.81 -0.94 -7.81
C THR A 132 8.15 -2.24 -8.26
N LYS A 133 6.99 -2.52 -7.69
CA LYS A 133 6.07 -3.57 -8.08
C LYS A 133 4.67 -2.99 -8.22
N THR A 134 3.88 -3.61 -9.08
CA THR A 134 2.52 -3.18 -9.37
C THR A 134 1.58 -4.39 -9.40
N LEU A 135 0.37 -4.20 -8.90
CA LEU A 135 -0.72 -5.16 -8.94
C LEU A 135 -2.01 -4.44 -9.30
N GLN A 136 -2.71 -4.96 -10.29
CA GLN A 136 -4.06 -4.54 -10.60
C GLN A 136 -5.05 -5.55 -10.01
N THR A 137 -6.07 -5.06 -9.31
CA THR A 137 -7.08 -5.89 -8.69
C THR A 137 -8.47 -5.29 -8.88
N LEU A 138 -9.44 -6.15 -9.15
CA LEU A 138 -10.83 -5.74 -9.17
C LEU A 138 -11.34 -5.69 -7.73
N VAL A 139 -12.01 -4.61 -7.37
CA VAL A 139 -12.56 -4.38 -6.03
C VAL A 139 -14.08 -4.28 -6.13
N THR A 140 -14.77 -5.03 -5.29
CA THR A 140 -16.22 -4.94 -5.12
C THR A 140 -16.55 -4.10 -3.91
N PHE A 141 -17.72 -3.46 -3.96
CA PHE A 141 -18.23 -2.58 -2.91
C PHE A 141 -19.38 -3.28 -2.18
N PRO A 142 -19.70 -2.88 -0.95
CA PRO A 142 -20.96 -3.27 -0.37
C PRO A 142 -22.11 -2.77 -1.26
N PRO A 143 -23.21 -3.53 -1.39
CA PRO A 143 -24.43 -3.00 -2.00
C PRO A 143 -24.85 -1.74 -1.23
N LYS A 144 -25.24 -0.69 -1.96
CA LYS A 144 -25.89 0.46 -1.33
C LYS A 144 -27.32 0.04 -1.00
N GLU A 145 -27.69 0.12 0.27
CA GLU A 145 -29.08 0.04 0.72
C GLU A 145 -29.92 1.20 0.17
#